data_AF-A0A8S3KGZ2-F1
#
_entry.id   AF-A0A8S3KGZ2-F1
#
_cell.length_a   1.000
_cell.length_b   1.000
_cell.length_c   1.000
_cell.angle_alpha   90.00
_cell.angle_beta   90.00
_cell.angle_gamma   90.00
#
_symmetry.space_group_name_H-M   'P 1'
#
loop_
_entity.id
_entity.type
_entity.pdbx_description
1 polymer ?
#
loop_
_entity_poly.entity_id
_entity_poly.type
_entity_poly.pdbx_seq_one_letter_code
_entity_poly.pdbx_strand_id
1 'polypeptide(L)' 'MATDYGNYARKILRIVFSQDELKSSILPPGKPHLRRQPLDQDRFKICMDAIRYKFKLDAVNFGLFYRALLRRKLTDF' A
#
# COMPACT_ATOMS: atom_id res chain seq x y z
N MET A 1 1.44 -18.86 1.17
CA MET A 1 1.88 -17.92 2.22
C MET A 1 2.11 -16.50 1.69
N ALA A 2 2.94 -16.25 0.66
CA ALA A 2 3.12 -14.87 0.13
C ALA A 2 1.86 -14.25 -0.53
N THR A 3 0.94 -15.08 -1.02
CA THR A 3 -0.27 -14.67 -1.75
C THR A 3 -1.30 -13.97 -0.86
N ASP A 4 -1.33 -14.29 0.44
CA ASP A 4 -2.36 -13.80 1.37
C ASP A 4 -2.13 -12.35 1.79
N TYR A 5 -0.86 -11.96 2.00
CA TYR A 5 -0.49 -10.60 2.40
C TYR A 5 -0.88 -9.56 1.34
N GLY A 6 -0.61 -9.87 0.06
CA GLY A 6 -0.92 -8.97 -1.05
C GLY A 6 -2.42 -8.78 -1.25
N ASN A 7 -3.20 -9.86 -1.13
CA ASN A 7 -4.66 -9.79 -1.25
C ASN A 7 -5.31 -9.05 -0.08
N TYR A 8 -4.82 -9.27 1.15
CA TYR A 8 -5.29 -8.53 2.32
C TYR A 8 -4.95 -7.04 2.23
N ALA A 9 -3.71 -6.72 1.84
CA ALA A 9 -3.30 -5.33 1.63
C ALA A 9 -4.14 -4.62 0.58
N ARG A 10 -4.50 -5.31 -0.50
CA ARG A 10 -5.41 -4.80 -1.53
C ARG A 10 -6.81 -4.54 -1.00
N LYS A 11 -7.35 -5.44 -0.15
CA LYS A 11 -8.63 -5.18 0.53
C LYS A 11 -8.57 -3.96 1.42
N ILE A 12 -7.54 -3.85 2.26
CA ILE A 12 -7.37 -2.71 3.18
C ILE A 12 -7.23 -1.39 2.40
N LEU A 13 -6.42 -1.37 1.35
CA LEU A 13 -6.26 -0.19 0.49
C LEU A 13 -7.56 0.22 -0.18
N ARG A 14 -8.41 -0.73 -0.61
CA ARG A 14 -9.74 -0.46 -1.18
C ARG A 14 -10.79 -0.02 -0.14
N ILE A 15 -10.55 -0.26 1.15
CA ILE A 15 -11.43 0.22 2.23
C ILE A 15 -11.08 1.67 2.59
N VAL A 16 -9.79 2.00 2.62
CA VAL A 16 -9.29 3.31 3.07
C VAL A 16 -9.22 4.33 1.94
N PHE A 17 -8.96 3.88 0.71
CA PHE A 17 -8.84 4.73 -0.46
C PHE A 17 -9.87 4.35 -1.53
N SER A 18 -10.41 5.37 -2.19
CA SER A 18 -11.32 5.17 -3.30
C SER A 18 -10.58 4.61 -4.52
N GLN A 19 -11.30 3.89 -5.39
CA GLN A 19 -10.69 3.31 -6.59
C GLN A 19 -10.11 4.39 -7.53
N ASP A 20 -10.74 5.57 -7.58
CA ASP A 20 -10.22 6.73 -8.32
C ASP A 20 -8.91 7.25 -7.72
N GLU A 21 -8.84 7.37 -6.38
CA GLU A 21 -7.61 7.77 -5.69
C GLU A 21 -6.48 6.78 -5.94
N LEU A 22 -6.74 5.47 -5.88
CA LEU A 22 -5.73 4.45 -6.16
C LEU A 22 -5.21 4.50 -7.61
N LYS A 23 -6.06 4.86 -8.58
CA LYS A 23 -5.68 4.97 -10.00
C LYS A 23 -5.01 6.30 -10.35
N SER A 24 -5.44 7.37 -9.70
CA SER A 24 -4.94 8.73 -9.92
C SER A 24 -3.72 9.06 -9.06
N SER A 25 -3.41 8.25 -8.04
CA SER A 25 -2.36 8.54 -7.07
C SER A 25 -1.15 7.62 -7.21
N ILE A 26 -0.07 7.95 -6.49
CA ILE A 26 1.16 7.16 -6.41
C ILE A 26 1.31 6.66 -4.97
N LEU A 27 1.79 5.43 -4.77
CA LEU A 27 2.17 4.96 -3.44
C LEU A 27 3.34 5.82 -2.90
N PRO A 28 3.27 6.32 -1.66
CA PRO A 28 4.42 6.96 -1.00
C PRO A 28 5.59 5.97 -0.91
N PRO A 29 6.86 6.37 -1.11
CA PRO A 29 7.38 7.73 -1.25
C PRO A 29 7.54 8.19 -2.72
N GLY A 30 6.61 7.84 -3.60
CA GLY A 30 6.64 8.30 -4.99
C GLY A 30 6.70 9.82 -5.08
N LYS A 31 7.66 10.36 -5.86
CA LYS A 31 7.69 11.81 -6.15
C LYS A 31 6.44 12.19 -6.94
N PRO A 32 5.80 13.33 -6.64
CA PRO A 32 4.65 13.79 -7.42
C PRO A 32 5.06 13.90 -8.89
N HIS A 33 4.30 13.25 -9.78
CA HIS A 33 4.65 13.19 -11.19
C HIS A 33 3.45 13.61 -12.04
N LEU A 34 3.58 14.79 -12.65
CA LEU A 34 2.74 15.55 -13.61
C LEU A 34 1.20 15.51 -13.51
N ARG A 35 0.57 14.41 -13.09
CA ARG A 35 -0.89 14.26 -12.89
C ARG A 35 -1.27 13.36 -11.71
N ARG A 36 -0.31 12.79 -10.98
CA ARG A 36 -0.59 11.89 -9.86
C ARG A 36 -0.01 12.44 -8.56
N GLN A 37 -0.88 12.67 -7.57
CA GLN A 37 -0.48 13.05 -6.23
C GLN A 37 -0.12 11.78 -5.43
N PRO A 38 0.83 11.84 -4.48
CA PRO A 38 1.01 10.74 -3.54
C PRO A 38 -0.27 10.56 -2.72
N LEU A 39 -0.62 9.31 -2.38
CA LEU A 39 -1.70 9.06 -1.42
C LEU A 39 -1.38 9.76 -0.09
N ASP A 40 -2.43 10.15 0.62
CA ASP A 40 -2.34 10.68 1.98
C ASP A 40 -1.44 9.75 2.82
N GLN A 41 -0.28 10.27 3.20
CA GLN A 41 0.79 9.50 3.81
C GLN A 41 0.38 8.96 5.18
N ASP A 42 -0.46 9.69 5.93
CA ASP A 42 -0.93 9.28 7.25
C ASP A 42 -1.94 8.14 7.12
N ARG A 43 -2.90 8.26 6.19
CA ARG A 43 -3.85 7.16 5.89
C ARG A 43 -3.13 5.91 5.38
N PHE A 44 -2.11 6.10 4.56
CA PHE A 44 -1.31 5.00 4.04
C PHE A 44 -0.50 4.32 5.15
N LYS A 45 0.08 5.09 6.07
CA LYS A 45 0.77 4.55 7.25
C LYS A 45 -0.17 3.73 8.14
N ILE A 46 -1.39 4.23 8.40
CA ILE A 46 -2.42 3.49 9.15
C ILE A 46 -2.76 2.16 8.47
N CYS A 47 -2.92 2.14 7.14
CA CYS A 47 -3.12 0.89 6.39
C CYS A 47 -1.98 -0.11 6.63
N MET A 48 -0.74 0.37 6.55
CA MET A 48 0.43 -0.47 6.71
C MET A 48 0.57 -0.99 8.15
N ASP A 49 0.29 -0.18 9.15
CA ASP A 49 0.29 -0.59 10.56
C ASP A 49 -0.80 -1.63 10.84
N ALA A 50 -1.99 -1.50 10.23
CA ALA A 50 -3.05 -2.50 10.33
C ALA A 50 -2.64 -3.85 9.72
N ILE A 51 -1.95 -3.84 8.58
CA ILE A 51 -1.40 -5.06 7.95
C ILE A 51 -0.32 -5.67 8.84
N ARG A 52 0.59 -4.86 9.36
CA ARG A 52 1.67 -5.30 10.27
C ARG A 52 1.10 -5.95 11.53
N TYR A 53 0.09 -5.36 12.14
CA TYR A 53 -0.56 -5.90 13.34
C TYR A 53 -1.31 -7.20 13.05
N LYS A 54 -2.10 -7.25 11.96
CA LYS A 54 -2.88 -8.43 11.58
C LYS A 54 -2.01 -9.66 11.36
N PHE A 55 -0.88 -9.47 10.71
CA PHE A 55 0.03 -10.56 10.33
C PHE A 55 1.21 -10.74 11.29
N LYS A 56 1.27 -9.95 12.37
CA LYS A 56 2.38 -9.94 13.34
C LYS A 56 3.75 -9.92 12.64
N LEU A 57 3.90 -9.06 11.63
CA LEU A 57 5.13 -9.00 10.85
C LEU A 57 6.23 -8.30 11.65
N ASP A 58 7.36 -9.00 11.81
CA ASP A 58 8.61 -8.39 12.26
C ASP A 58 9.07 -7.29 11.30
N ALA A 59 9.88 -6.34 11.79
CA ALA A 59 10.34 -5.19 11.02
C ALA A 59 11.01 -5.59 9.69
N VAL A 60 11.74 -6.71 9.67
CA VAL A 60 12.41 -7.25 8.47
C VAL A 60 11.38 -7.73 7.43
N ASN A 61 10.40 -8.54 7.86
CA ASN A 61 9.35 -9.07 6.99
C ASN A 61 8.42 -7.96 6.50
N PHE A 62 8.14 -6.97 7.34
CA PHE A 62 7.40 -5.77 6.98
C PHE A 62 8.14 -4.93 5.93
N GLY A 63 9.46 -4.75 6.07
CA GLY A 63 10.29 -4.05 5.08
C GLY A 63 10.29 -4.74 3.71
N LEU A 64 10.37 -6.08 3.68
CA LEU A 64 10.26 -6.86 2.44
C LEU A 64 8.88 -6.74 1.80
N PHE A 65 7.82 -6.83 2.61
CA PHE A 65 6.44 -6.64 2.16
C PHE A 65 6.23 -5.23 1.59
N TYR A 66 6.68 -4.19 2.30
CA TYR A 66 6.57 -2.80 1.87
C TYR A 66 7.29 -2.57 0.53
N ARG A 67 8.51 -3.10 0.40
CA ARG A 67 9.27 -3.00 -0.85
C ARG A 67 8.60 -3.76 -2.01
N ALA A 68 7.98 -4.90 -1.74
CA ALA A 68 7.21 -5.66 -2.73
C ALA A 68 5.92 -4.94 -3.14
N LEU A 69 5.26 -4.27 -2.19
CA LEU A 69 4.07 -3.46 -2.44
C LEU A 69 4.41 -2.26 -3.33
N LEU A 70 5.50 -1.54 -3.04
CA LEU A 70 5.96 -0.40 -3.84
C LEU A 70 6.40 -0.78 -5.26
N ARG A 71 6.91 -2.01 -5.45
CA ARG A 71 7.28 -2.50 -6.79
C ARG A 71 6.08 -2.89 -7.63
N ARG A 72 4.92 -3.18 -7.02
CA ARG A 72 3.68 -3.43 -7.77
C ARG A 72 3.09 -2.10 -8.22
N LYS A 73 2.86 -1.97 -9.53
CA LYS A 73 2.15 -0.81 -10.06
C LYS A 73 0.73 -0.79 -9.48
N LEU A 74 0.28 0.38 -9.02
CA LEU A 74 -1.12 0.62 -8.61
C LEU A 74 -2.14 0.31 -9.73
N THR A 75 -1.69 0.22 -10.99
CA THR A 75 -2.54 -0.19 -12.12
C THR A 75 -3.05 -1.63 -12.03
N ASP A 76 -2.46 -2.47 -11.17
CA ASP A 76 -2.92 -3.85 -10.87
C ASP A 76 -3.87 -3.92 -9.64
N PHE A 77 -4.43 -2.78 -9.19
CA PHE A 77 -5.41 -2.68 -8.10
C PHE A 77 -6.83 -2.36 -8.60
#